data_AF-A0A562P5A7-F1
#
_entry.id   AF-A0A562P5A7-F1
#
_cell.length_a   1.000
_cell.length_b   1.000
_cell.length_c   1.000
_cell.angle_alpha   90.00
_cell.angle_beta   90.00
_cell.angle_gamma   90.00
#
_symmetry.space_group_name_H-M   'P 1'
#
loop_
_entity.id
_entity.type
_entity.pdbx_description
1 polymer ?
#
loop_
_entity_poly.entity_id
_entity_poly.type
_entity_poly.pdbx_seq_one_letter_code
_entity_poly.pdbx_strand_id
1 'polypeptide(L)'
;MVLRGSDGAPSLQAFWRNLAAVIADSPLKPFVTNSIEPHVTLLRDEVRVPRVRERIVEPIGWTVRDFVLIHSLIRQGLYKELGRWQLNGHDDSLAAM
;
A
#
# COMPACT_ATOMS: atom_id res chain seq x y z
N MET A 1 14.65 6.45 -3.63
CA MET A 1 14.68 5.30 -4.58
C MET A 1 13.54 4.35 -4.27
N VAL A 2 12.88 3.81 -5.29
CA VAL A 2 11.70 2.93 -5.13
C VAL A 2 11.75 1.74 -6.08
N LEU A 3 11.07 0.66 -5.74
CA LEU A 3 10.65 -0.41 -6.66
C LEU A 3 9.17 -0.22 -6.98
N ARG A 4 8.79 -0.47 -8.23
CA ARG A 4 7.41 -0.39 -8.72
C ARG A 4 7.09 -1.63 -9.56
N GLY A 5 5.82 -2.01 -9.61
CA GLY A 5 5.33 -2.97 -10.60
C GLY A 5 5.41 -2.36 -12.01
N SER A 6 5.80 -3.16 -13.00
CA SER A 6 5.87 -2.73 -14.40
C SER A 6 4.49 -2.47 -15.02
N ASP A 7 3.45 -3.09 -14.49
CA ASP A 7 2.06 -2.99 -14.94
C ASP A 7 1.22 -1.97 -14.15
N GLY A 8 1.83 -1.26 -13.18
CA GLY A 8 1.14 -0.33 -12.31
C GLY A 8 0.24 -0.97 -11.24
N ALA A 9 0.32 -2.30 -11.06
CA ALA A 9 -0.42 -3.08 -10.07
C ALA A 9 -1.95 -2.83 -10.06
N PRO A 10 -2.67 -3.14 -11.15
CA PRO A 10 -4.08 -2.79 -11.31
C PRO A 10 -5.00 -3.40 -10.24
N SER A 11 -4.75 -4.63 -9.78
CA SER A 11 -5.54 -5.25 -8.71
C SER A 11 -5.37 -4.53 -7.37
N LEU A 12 -4.16 -4.03 -7.07
CA LEU A 12 -3.90 -3.25 -5.86
C LEU A 12 -4.53 -1.86 -5.93
N GLN A 13 -4.55 -1.25 -7.12
CA GLN A 13 -5.29 0.00 -7.37
C GLN A 13 -6.80 -0.18 -7.16
N ALA A 14 -7.37 -1.30 -7.64
CA ALA A 14 -8.78 -1.61 -7.43
C ALA A 14 -9.11 -1.83 -5.95
N PHE A 15 -8.29 -2.62 -5.26
CA PHE A 15 -8.40 -2.79 -3.81
C PHE A 15 -8.36 -1.46 -3.06
N TRP A 16 -7.42 -0.57 -3.41
CA TRP A 16 -7.30 0.74 -2.76
C TRP A 16 -8.54 1.61 -2.96
N ARG A 17 -9.12 1.63 -4.16
CA ARG A 17 -10.37 2.38 -4.41
C ARG A 17 -11.53 1.87 -3.56
N ASN A 18 -11.68 0.55 -3.46
CA ASN A 18 -12.74 -0.06 -2.65
C ASN A 18 -12.53 0.25 -1.16
N LEU A 19 -11.30 0.13 -0.68
CA LEU A 19 -10.95 0.47 0.70
C LEU A 19 -11.20 1.96 0.99
N ALA A 20 -10.82 2.85 0.08
CA ALA A 20 -11.05 4.28 0.23
C ALA A 20 -12.54 4.64 0.26
N ALA A 21 -13.37 3.95 -0.52
CA ALA A 21 -14.83 4.12 -0.49
C ALA A 21 -15.42 3.74 0.88
N VAL A 22 -14.98 2.63 1.47
CA VAL A 22 -15.42 2.21 2.83
C VAL A 22 -14.93 3.19 3.90
N ILE A 23 -13.70 3.69 3.78
CA ILE A 23 -13.11 4.63 4.74
C ILE A 23 -13.73 6.03 4.65
N ALA A 24 -14.33 6.41 3.51
CA ALA A 24 -14.86 7.74 3.26
C ALA A 24 -15.92 8.19 4.27
N ASP A 25 -16.61 7.24 4.92
CA ASP A 25 -17.63 7.47 5.95
C ASP A 25 -17.12 7.24 7.38
N SER A 26 -15.79 7.16 7.56
CA SER A 26 -15.14 6.93 8.85
C SER A 26 -14.30 8.15 9.29
N PRO A 27 -13.92 8.22 10.59
CA PRO A 27 -12.95 9.21 11.08
C PRO A 27 -11.58 9.13 10.40
N LEU A 28 -11.29 8.06 9.64
CA LEU A 28 -10.02 7.88 8.94
C LEU A 28 -9.98 8.56 7.57
N LYS A 29 -11.10 9.10 7.07
CA LYS A 29 -11.20 9.81 5.79
C LYS A 29 -10.06 10.80 5.51
N PRO A 30 -9.60 11.65 6.47
CA PRO A 30 -8.52 12.61 6.20
C PRO A 30 -7.17 11.96 5.87
N PHE A 31 -6.98 10.67 6.19
CA PHE A 31 -5.73 9.96 6.02
C PHE A 31 -5.67 9.10 4.75
N VAL A 32 -6.74 9.07 3.95
CA VAL A 32 -6.83 8.23 2.74
C VAL A 32 -6.99 9.09 1.50
N THR A 33 -6.22 8.76 0.47
CA THR A 33 -6.29 9.35 -0.87
C THR A 33 -7.15 8.49 -1.79
N ASN A 34 -7.70 9.07 -2.85
CA ASN A 34 -8.50 8.31 -3.83
C ASN A 34 -7.65 7.47 -4.81
N SER A 35 -6.34 7.66 -4.82
CA SER A 35 -5.39 6.91 -5.64
C SER A 35 -4.05 6.77 -4.93
N ILE A 36 -3.28 5.76 -5.33
CA ILE A 36 -1.90 5.52 -4.88
C ILE A 36 -1.02 5.29 -6.09
N GLU A 37 0.29 5.50 -5.92
CA GLU A 37 1.30 4.95 -6.82
C GLU A 37 1.93 3.75 -6.09
N PRO A 38 1.56 2.49 -6.40
CA PRO A 38 2.08 1.33 -5.69
C PRO A 38 3.58 1.19 -5.86
N HIS A 39 4.32 1.33 -4.76
CA HIS A 39 5.77 1.19 -4.76
C HIS A 39 6.29 0.72 -3.41
N VAL A 40 7.49 0.14 -3.42
CA VAL A 40 8.28 -0.14 -2.21
C VAL A 40 9.40 0.89 -2.14
N THR A 41 9.40 1.70 -1.09
CA THR A 41 10.52 2.63 -0.83
C THR A 41 11.75 1.84 -0.40
N LEU A 42 12.84 1.95 -1.15
CA LEU A 42 14.13 1.33 -0.80
C LEU A 42 15.04 2.29 -0.03
N LEU A 43 14.99 3.58 -0.39
CA LEU A 43 15.83 4.61 0.21
C LEU A 43 15.07 5.93 0.25
N ARG A 44 15.02 6.51 1.45
CA ARG A 44 14.57 7.89 1.71
C ARG A 44 15.80 8.81 1.71
N ASP A 45 15.64 10.04 1.25
CA ASP A 45 16.70 10.93 0.75
C ASP A 45 17.70 11.49 1.82
N GLU A 46 17.89 10.79 2.93
CA GLU A 46 18.85 11.16 3.98
C GLU A 46 20.31 10.81 3.61
N VAL A 47 20.50 10.02 2.55
CA VAL A 47 21.81 9.63 2.02
C VAL A 47 21.97 10.24 0.63
N ARG A 48 23.02 11.04 0.41
CA ARG A 48 23.38 11.53 -0.93
C ARG A 48 23.79 10.35 -1.82
N VAL A 49 22.82 9.73 -2.48
CA VAL A 49 23.06 8.75 -3.53
C VAL A 49 23.02 9.43 -4.90
N PRO A 50 23.87 9.02 -5.85
CA PRO A 50 23.74 9.44 -7.24
C PRO A 50 22.33 9.12 -7.76
N ARG A 51 21.78 10.00 -8.60
CA ARG A 51 20.51 9.75 -9.28
C ARG A 51 20.61 8.46 -10.09
N VAL A 52 19.84 7.45 -9.69
CA VAL A 52 19.75 6.17 -10.40
C VAL A 52 18.69 6.31 -11.49
N ARG A 53 19.01 5.92 -12.73
CA ARG A 53 18.01 5.80 -13.80
C ARG A 53 17.12 4.58 -13.55
N GLU A 54 15.89 4.65 -14.02
CA GLU A 54 15.01 3.48 -14.02
C GLU A 54 15.69 2.30 -14.71
N ARG A 55 15.60 1.12 -14.10
CA ARG A 55 16.16 -0.12 -14.62
C ARG A 55 15.21 -1.26 -14.34
N ILE A 56 15.07 -2.15 -15.32
CA ILE A 56 14.41 -3.44 -15.10
C ILE A 56 15.31 -4.28 -14.19
N VAL A 57 14.69 -4.98 -13.25
CA VAL A 57 15.33 -5.96 -12.37
C VAL A 57 14.63 -7.30 -12.53
N GLU A 58 15.23 -8.36 -12.01
CA GLU A 58 14.55 -9.64 -11.92
C GLU A 58 13.24 -9.47 -11.12
N PRO A 59 12.09 -9.96 -11.63
CA PRO A 59 10.82 -9.80 -10.95
C PRO A 59 10.82 -10.44 -9.56
N ILE A 60 10.36 -9.69 -8.57
CA ILE A 60 10.14 -10.19 -7.21
C ILE A 60 8.64 -10.38 -7.05
N GLY A 61 8.22 -11.63 -6.79
CA GLY A 61 6.81 -11.98 -6.67
C GLY A 61 6.52 -12.74 -5.39
N TRP A 62 5.38 -12.41 -4.76
CA TRP A 62 4.82 -13.16 -3.64
C TRP A 62 3.30 -12.99 -3.63
N THR A 63 2.60 -13.93 -3.00
CA THR A 63 1.15 -13.81 -2.78
C THR A 63 0.89 -12.94 -1.54
N VAL A 64 0.12 -11.86 -1.71
CA VAL A 64 -0.36 -11.04 -0.58
C VAL A 64 -1.49 -11.79 0.12
N ARG A 65 -1.35 -12.02 1.43
CA ARG A 65 -2.33 -12.78 2.24
C ARG A 65 -3.12 -11.91 3.19
N ASP A 66 -2.62 -10.72 3.53
CA ASP A 66 -3.20 -9.83 4.51
C ASP A 66 -2.92 -8.38 4.14
N PHE A 67 -3.74 -7.46 4.64
CA PHE A 67 -3.38 -6.05 4.78
C PHE A 67 -3.51 -5.62 6.25
N VAL A 68 -2.76 -4.58 6.63
CA VAL A 68 -2.67 -4.12 8.01
C VAL A 68 -2.88 -2.61 8.11
N LEU A 69 -3.55 -2.19 9.18
CA LEU A 69 -3.59 -0.80 9.60
C LEU A 69 -2.44 -0.59 10.56
N ILE A 70 -1.58 0.38 10.27
CA ILE A 70 -0.41 0.70 11.10
C ILE A 70 -0.47 2.12 11.64
N HIS A 71 0.01 2.30 12.87
CA HIS A 71 0.36 3.59 13.42
C HIS A 71 1.87 3.81 13.24
N SER A 72 2.22 4.75 12.37
CA SER A 72 3.61 5.18 12.14
C SER A 72 4.05 6.18 13.21
N LEU A 73 4.95 5.79 14.10
CA LEU A 73 5.56 6.69 15.08
C LEU A 73 6.72 7.45 14.43
N ILE A 74 6.40 8.60 13.84
CA ILE A 74 7.36 9.44 13.11
C ILE A 74 8.55 9.77 14.03
N ARG A 75 9.77 9.75 13.47
CA ARG A 75 11.08 9.93 14.14
C ARG A 75 11.57 8.76 15.00
N GLN A 76 10.75 7.74 15.26
CA GLN A 76 11.17 6.54 15.97
C GLN A 76 11.48 5.37 15.03
N GLY A 77 11.12 5.49 13.75
CA GLY A 77 11.26 4.40 12.78
C GLY A 77 10.39 3.18 13.12
N LEU A 78 9.38 3.34 13.98
CA LEU A 78 8.55 2.26 14.47
C LEU A 78 7.16 2.28 13.84
N TYR A 79 6.69 1.10 13.42
CA TYR A 79 5.32 0.87 13.00
C TYR A 79 4.65 -0.05 14.02
N LYS A 80 3.50 0.38 14.56
CA LYS A 80 2.64 -0.46 15.42
C LYS A 80 1.45 -0.96 14.61
N GLU A 81 1.24 -2.28 14.57
CA GLU A 81 0.05 -2.87 13.99
C GLU A 81 -1.16 -2.59 14.89
N LEU A 82 -2.21 -2.02 14.30
CA LEU A 82 -3.48 -1.74 14.97
C LEU A 82 -4.57 -2.75 14.60
N GLY A 83 -4.43 -3.39 13.43
CA GLY A 83 -5.36 -4.39 12.93
C GLY A 83 -4.83 -5.06 11.67
N ARG A 84 -5.31 -6.28 11.44
CA ARG A 84 -4.94 -7.14 10.31
C ARG A 84 -6.17 -7.82 9.77
N TRP A 85 -6.27 -7.86 8.45
CA TRP A 85 -7.37 -8.50 7.74
C TRP A 85 -6.80 -9.43 6.68
N GLN A 86 -7.25 -10.69 6.72
CA GLN A 86 -6.90 -11.69 5.74
C GLN A 86 -7.60 -11.42 4.41
N LEU A 87 -6.87 -11.57 3.31
CA LEU A 87 -7.41 -11.56 1.96
C LEU A 87 -7.77 -13.01 1.59
N ASN A 88 -9.04 -13.35 1.75
CA ASN A 88 -9.60 -14.67 1.47
C ASN A 88 -10.17 -14.80 0.04
N GLY A 89 -10.11 -13.73 -0.77
CA GLY A 89 -10.68 -13.69 -2.11
C GLY A 89 -12.21 -13.52 -2.17
N HIS A 90 -12.85 -13.26 -1.03
CA HIS A 90 -14.26 -12.90 -0.95
C HIS A 90 -14.43 -11.38 -0.96
N ASP A 91 -15.45 -10.90 -1.66
CA ASP A 91 -15.88 -9.52 -1.60
C ASP A 91 -17.10 -9.42 -0.68
N ASP A 92 -16.85 -9.15 0.60
CA ASP A 92 -17.90 -9.08 1.62
C ASP A 92 -18.84 -7.87 1.41
N SER A 93 -18.49 -6.92 0.51
CA SER A 93 -19.36 -5.81 0.16
C SER A 93 -20.62 -6.24 -0.60
N LEU A 94 -20.61 -7.43 -1.21
CA LEU A 94 -21.76 -8.03 -1.89
C LEU A 94 -22.66 -8.85 -0.94
N ALA A 95 -22.20 -9.19 0.27
CA ALA A 95 -22.96 -10.00 1.22
C ALA A 95 -24.01 -9.19 2.01
N ALA A 96 -24.00 -7.86 1.88
CA ALA A 96 -24.90 -6.95 2.59
C ALA A 96 -26.06 -6.40 1.71
N MET A 97 -26.31 -6.97 0.52
CA MET A 97 -27.47 -6.65 -0.33
C MET A 97 -28.65 -7.57 -0.10
#